data_AF-A0A0B6YBG3-F1
#
_entry.id   AF-A0A0B6YBG3-F1
#
_cell.length_a   1.000
_cell.length_b   1.000
_cell.length_c   1.000
_cell.angle_alpha   90.00
_cell.angle_beta   90.00
_cell.angle_gamma   90.00
#
_symmetry.space_group_name_H-M   'P 1'
#
loop_
_entity.id
_entity.type
_entity.pdbx_description
1 polymer ?
#
loop_
_entity_poly.entity_id
_entity_poly.type
_entity_poly.pdbx_seq_one_letter_code
_entity_poly.pdbx_strand_id
1 'polypeptide(L)' 'TGSEGKYVHLKETIKGFKMIISGELDHLPEVAFYMVGNIEEVSQKAAKLAEEPS' A
#
# COMPACT_ATOMS: atom_id res chain seq x y z
N THR A 1 14.32 13.40 2.99
CA THR A 1 13.03 12.87 2.50
C THR A 1 11.90 12.93 3.52
N GLY A 2 12.11 13.41 4.76
CA GLY A 2 11.05 13.85 5.71
C GLY A 2 10.03 12.81 6.18
N SER A 3 9.95 11.66 5.51
CA SER A 3 8.96 10.61 5.76
C SER A 3 9.53 9.64 6.79
N GLU A 4 8.72 9.32 7.81
CA GLU A 4 9.08 8.32 8.80
C GLU A 4 9.25 6.95 8.13
N GLY A 5 10.45 6.38 8.28
CA GLY A 5 10.71 5.00 7.86
C GLY A 5 9.92 4.06 8.76
N LYS A 6 9.15 3.14 8.17
CA LYS A 6 8.38 2.14 8.90
C LYS A 6 9.07 0.79 8.86
N TYR A 7 9.15 0.15 10.01
CA TYR A 7 9.61 -1.23 10.10
C TYR A 7 8.42 -2.16 9.84
N VAL A 8 8.55 -3.00 8.83
CA VAL A 8 7.51 -3.96 8.43
C VAL A 8 7.96 -5.36 8.84
N HIS A 9 7.12 -6.06 9.60
CA HIS A 9 7.41 -7.42 10.01
C HIS A 9 7.32 -8.38 8.82
N LEU A 10 8.17 -9.41 8.80
CA LEU A 10 8.18 -10.41 7.72
C LEU A 10 6.80 -11.04 7.43
N LYS A 11 6.01 -11.31 8.48
CA LYS A 11 4.65 -11.85 8.32
C LYS A 11 3.72 -10.90 7.57
N GLU A 12 3.81 -9.60 7.84
CA GLU A 12 3.05 -8.54 7.16
C GLU A 12 3.48 -8.44 5.69
N THR A 13 4.79 -8.46 5.43
CA THR A 13 5.35 -8.46 4.07
C THR A 13 4.82 -9.64 3.26
N ILE A 14 4.90 -10.86 3.80
CA ILE A 14 4.43 -12.07 3.10
C ILE A 14 2.93 -11.99 2.85
N LYS A 15 2.14 -11.51 3.82
CA LYS A 15 0.69 -11.33 3.64
C LYS A 15 0.39 -10.32 2.53
N GLY A 16 1.05 -9.16 2.54
CA GLY A 16 0.87 -8.12 1.52
C GLY A 16 1.19 -8.63 0.12
N PHE A 17 2.35 -9.28 -0.07
CA PHE A 17 2.72 -9.84 -1.36
C PHE A 17 1.76 -10.95 -1.83
N LYS A 18 1.22 -11.77 -0.92
CA LYS A 18 0.20 -12.77 -1.28
C LYS A 18 -1.09 -12.12 -1.79
N MET A 19 -1.55 -11.05 -1.15
CA MET A 19 -2.77 -10.33 -1.58
C MET A 19 -2.57 -9.65 -2.94
N ILE A 20 -1.37 -9.09 -3.18
CA ILE A 20 -0.99 -8.53 -4.49
C ILE A 20 -1.02 -9.61 -5.57
N ILE A 21 -0.35 -10.74 -5.34
CA ILE A 21 -0.29 -11.84 -6.32
C ILE A 21 -1.67 -12.49 -6.53
N SER A 22 -2.52 -12.50 -5.51
CA SER A 22 -3.89 -13.01 -5.61
C SER A 22 -4.84 -12.07 -6.36
N GLY A 23 -4.40 -10.87 -6.75
CA GLY A 23 -5.23 -9.88 -7.46
C GLY A 23 -6.26 -9.18 -6.58
N GLU A 24 -6.22 -9.37 -5.25
CA GLU A 24 -7.18 -8.73 -4.33
C GLU A 24 -7.08 -7.20 -4.35
N LEU A 25 -5.91 -6.67 -4.73
CA LEU A 25 -5.59 -5.24 -4.70
C LEU A 25 -5.44 -4.61 -6.10
N ASP A 26 -5.79 -5.34 -7.17
CA ASP A 26 -5.70 -4.86 -8.56
C ASP A 26 -6.61 -3.66 -8.85
N HIS A 27 -7.58 -3.42 -7.98
CA HIS A 27 -8.47 -2.26 -8.03
C HIS A 27 -7.81 -0.97 -7.53
N LEU A 28 -6.64 -1.05 -6.88
CA LEU A 28 -5.92 0.10 -6.35
C LEU A 28 -4.93 0.66 -7.38
N PRO A 29 -4.75 1.99 -7.47
CA PRO A 29 -3.83 2.59 -8.41
C PRO A 29 -2.37 2.30 -8.03
N GLU A 30 -1.48 2.15 -9.01
CA GLU A 30 -0.06 1.82 -8.79
C GLU A 30 0.67 2.80 -7.86
N VAL A 31 0.29 4.08 -7.93
CA VAL A 31 0.82 5.16 -7.07
C VAL A 31 0.53 4.94 -5.57
N ALA A 32 -0.49 4.16 -5.23
CA ALA A 32 -0.80 3.81 -3.84
C ALA A 32 0.23 2.85 -3.23
N PHE A 33 0.97 2.10 -4.05
CA PHE A 33 2.02 1.19 -3.60
C PHE A 33 3.39 1.87 -3.43
N TYR A 34 3.51 3.14 -3.83
CA TYR A 34 4.77 3.86 -3.75
C TYR A 34 5.00 4.44 -2.35
N MET A 35 6.15 4.15 -1.74
CA MET A 35 6.57 4.66 -0.42
C MET A 35 5.55 4.40 0.70
N VAL A 36 5.09 3.16 0.82
CA VAL A 36 4.22 2.69 1.90
C VAL A 36 4.90 1.54 2.65
N GLY A 37 4.58 1.38 3.93
CA GLY A 37 5.13 0.31 4.75
C GLY A 37 4.40 -1.00 4.54
N ASN A 38 3.18 -1.10 5.07
CA ASN A 38 2.37 -2.31 5.00
C ASN A 38 1.20 -2.19 4.01
N ILE A 39 0.47 -3.29 3.84
CA ILE A 39 -0.62 -3.37 2.86
C ILE A 39 -1.83 -2.50 3.25
N GLU A 40 -2.04 -2.26 4.55
CA GLU A 40 -3.11 -1.39 5.03
C GLU A 40 -2.89 0.07 4.63
N GLU A 41 -1.63 0.52 4.65
CA GLU A 41 -1.26 1.84 4.16
C GLU A 41 -1.50 2.03 2.67
N VAL A 42 -1.36 0.97 1.87
CA VAL A 42 -1.71 1.01 0.44
C VAL A 42 -3.19 1.37 0.29
N SER A 43 -4.08 0.69 1.03
CA SER A 43 -5.53 0.97 0.97
C SER A 43 -5.86 2.38 1.44
N GLN A 44 -5.22 2.87 2.51
CA GLN A 44 -5.41 4.23 2.99
C GLN A 44 -4.91 5.27 1.98
N LYS A 45 -3.76 5.02 1.36
CA LYS A 45 -3.20 5.93 0.35
C LYS A 45 -4.04 5.92 -0.92
N ALA A 46 -4.53 4.76 -1.35
CA ALA A 46 -5.44 4.65 -2.46
C ALA A 46 -6.76 5.39 -2.21
N ALA A 47 -7.31 5.30 -0.99
CA ALA A 47 -8.49 6.06 -0.59
C ALA A 47 -8.24 7.57 -0.70
N LYS A 48 -7.11 8.06 -0.18
CA LYS A 48 -6.72 9.48 -0.31
C LYS A 48 -6.54 9.90 -1.76
N LEU A 49 -5.91 9.06 -2.60
CA LEU A 49 -5.75 9.31 -4.03
C LEU A 49 -7.09 9.36 -4.78
N ALA A 50 -8.08 8.57 -4.34
CA ALA A 50 -9.43 8.61 -4.88
C ALA A 50 -10.23 9.85 -4.43
N GLU A 51 -9.91 10.40 -3.25
CA GLU A 51 -10.49 11.64 -2.72
C GLU A 51 -9.83 12.91 -3.28
N GLU A 52 -8.58 12.82 -3.75
CA GLU A 52 -7.81 13.93 -4.31
C GLU A 52 -7.59 13.81 -5.85
N PRO A 53 -8.64 13.59 -6.68
CA PRO A 53 -8.52 13.71 -8.12
C PRO A 53 -8.66 15.20 -8.47
N SER A 54 -7.61 15.99 -8.24
CA SER A 54 -7.57 17.40 -8.66
C SER A 54 -6.49 17.69 -9.68
#